data_AF-A0A370L7A7-F1
#
_entry.id   AF-A0A370L7A7-F1
#
_cell.length_a   1.000
_cell.length_b   1.000
_cell.length_c   1.000
_cell.angle_alpha   90.00
_cell.angle_beta   90.00
_cell.angle_gamma   90.00
#
_symmetry.space_group_name_H-M   'P 1'
#
loop_
_entity.id
_entity.type
_entity.pdbx_description
1 polymer ?
#
loop_
_entity_poly.entity_id
_entity_poly.type
_entity_poly.pdbx_seq_one_letter_code
_entity_poly.pdbx_strand_id
1 'polypeptide(L)'
;MAITVKPKDLTDGFEAAGGGNMPWQLIERGGARGLIIKGADDLDFEVFSVDGNWQGLIFSETDLYKADHREIWLSGQRQGLYSFNFVSRSSGATVYYINVDVVNELEVVAAFYYLPGVRKKFNVEQIVKKVNAIWNRSANVTIKSLGMFDEGLGQKLDIHEPEISLDNKKHLGALIDYGNHASANWHVYLGWGVEGDIPGETLGTRTIIDTLRRKETELDFVSHTIAHELGHRICRSPPSHDTQAGDLMLEKTKDGRNNKIRRPRVKLVNRPTP
;
A
#
# COMPACT_ATOMS: atom_id res chain seq x y z
N MET A 1 -30.70 20.95 12.65
CA MET A 1 -30.86 20.90 11.17
C MET A 1 -29.64 20.15 10.65
N ALA A 2 -29.81 18.94 10.12
CA ALA A 2 -28.68 18.17 9.59
C ALA A 2 -28.28 18.77 8.24
N ILE A 3 -27.08 19.35 8.17
CA ILE A 3 -26.54 19.89 6.91
C ILE A 3 -25.97 18.71 6.13
N THR A 4 -26.71 18.23 5.13
CA THR A 4 -26.20 17.26 4.17
C THR A 4 -25.31 17.98 3.16
N VAL A 5 -24.00 17.97 3.40
CA VAL A 5 -23.01 18.47 2.43
C VAL A 5 -23.06 17.58 1.19
N LYS A 6 -23.35 18.15 0.01
CA LYS A 6 -23.38 17.39 -1.24
C LYS A 6 -21.98 17.33 -1.86
N PRO A 7 -21.52 16.17 -2.36
CA PRO A 7 -20.14 16.00 -2.88
C PRO A 7 -19.71 16.96 -3.98
N LYS A 8 -20.66 17.55 -4.70
CA LYS A 8 -20.41 18.52 -5.79
C LYS A 8 -20.11 19.95 -5.31
N ASP A 9 -20.42 20.27 -4.06
CA ASP A 9 -20.20 21.59 -3.46
C ASP A 9 -18.77 21.71 -2.88
N LEU A 10 -17.96 20.66 -3.02
CA LEU A 10 -16.57 20.56 -2.58
C LEU A 10 -15.64 20.92 -3.75
N THR A 11 -15.61 22.21 -4.10
CA THR A 11 -14.59 22.80 -4.98
C THR A 11 -13.35 23.06 -4.13
N ASP A 12 -12.38 22.14 -4.22
CA ASP A 12 -11.15 21.99 -3.41
C ASP A 12 -11.33 21.52 -1.95
N GLY A 13 -10.93 20.26 -1.68
CA GLY A 13 -11.17 19.56 -0.41
C GLY A 13 -12.66 19.22 -0.27
N PHE A 14 -13.16 18.00 -0.14
CA PHE A 14 -12.74 16.73 0.42
C PHE A 14 -13.55 15.66 -0.33
N GLU A 15 -13.08 14.43 -0.47
CA GLU A 15 -13.98 13.32 -0.83
C GLU A 15 -14.09 12.44 0.39
N ALA A 16 -15.32 12.23 0.87
CA ALA A 16 -15.65 11.16 1.80
C ALA A 16 -15.10 9.85 1.20
N ALA A 17 -13.95 9.40 1.71
CA ALA A 17 -13.46 8.10 1.36
C ALA A 17 -14.41 7.09 2.02
N GLY A 18 -15.37 6.58 1.24
CA GLY A 18 -15.98 5.29 1.53
C GLY A 18 -14.82 4.31 1.66
N GLY A 19 -14.73 3.64 2.81
CA GLY A 19 -13.50 3.03 3.33
C GLY A 19 -12.61 2.38 2.26
N GLY A 20 -11.33 2.78 2.25
CA GLY A 20 -10.30 2.19 1.41
C GLY A 20 -8.92 2.56 1.90
N ASN A 21 -8.00 1.60 1.87
CA ASN A 21 -6.62 1.66 2.35
C ASN A 21 -5.75 2.41 1.36
N MET A 22 -5.12 3.50 1.79
CA MET A 22 -4.43 4.34 0.84
C MET A 22 -2.95 4.59 1.18
N PRO A 23 -2.03 4.36 0.25
CA PRO A 23 -0.59 4.60 0.45
C PRO A 23 -0.16 6.01 0.91
N TRP A 24 -0.93 7.06 0.63
CA TRP A 24 -0.70 8.40 1.21
C TRP A 24 -1.18 8.53 2.66
N GLN A 25 -1.85 7.50 3.20
CA GLN A 25 -2.24 7.33 4.59
C GLN A 25 -1.23 6.50 5.39
N LEU A 26 -0.09 6.13 4.79
CA LEU A 26 1.00 5.43 5.48
C LEU A 26 1.88 6.43 6.24
N ILE A 27 2.16 6.11 7.50
CA ILE A 27 3.14 6.81 8.33
C ILE A 27 4.09 5.74 8.89
N GLU A 28 5.39 5.93 8.71
CA GLU A 28 6.38 5.06 9.35
C GLU A 28 6.32 5.24 10.86
N ARG A 29 6.52 4.16 11.61
CA ARG A 29 6.67 4.23 13.06
C ARG A 29 7.91 5.07 13.41
N GLY A 30 7.72 6.06 14.27
CA GLY A 30 8.72 7.08 14.57
C GLY A 30 8.79 8.22 13.54
N GLY A 31 8.06 8.09 12.43
CA GLY A 31 7.91 9.11 11.39
C GLY A 31 6.69 10.01 11.61
N ALA A 32 6.60 11.05 10.78
CA ALA A 32 5.48 11.97 10.76
C ALA A 32 5.12 12.41 9.34
N ARG A 33 3.86 12.74 9.12
CA ARG A 33 3.33 13.26 7.85
C ARG A 33 2.44 14.47 8.09
N GLY A 34 2.67 15.53 7.32
CA GLY A 34 1.92 16.78 7.42
C GLY A 34 0.72 16.82 6.48
N LEU A 35 -0.38 17.41 6.96
CA LEU A 35 -1.62 17.66 6.24
C LEU A 35 -1.89 19.17 6.23
N ILE A 36 -2.14 19.73 5.05
CA ILE A 36 -2.70 21.08 4.92
C ILE A 36 -4.22 20.98 4.84
N ILE A 37 -4.88 21.73 5.72
CA ILE A 37 -6.34 21.83 5.81
C ILE A 37 -6.75 23.29 5.56
N LYS A 38 -7.55 23.53 4.52
CA LYS A 38 -8.10 24.86 4.18
C LYS A 38 -9.59 24.92 4.52
N GLY A 39 -10.05 26.08 5.00
CA GLY A 39 -11.49 26.35 5.22
C GLY A 39 -12.14 25.48 6.30
N ALA A 40 -11.40 25.14 7.37
CA ALA A 40 -11.84 24.25 8.45
C ALA A 40 -11.61 24.87 9.84
N ASP A 41 -11.88 26.17 9.97
CA ASP A 41 -11.63 26.92 11.21
C ASP A 41 -12.61 26.50 12.34
N ASP A 42 -13.73 25.89 11.99
CA ASP A 42 -14.77 25.39 12.88
C ASP A 42 -14.66 23.89 13.22
N LEU A 43 -13.58 23.23 12.79
CA LEU A 43 -13.34 21.81 13.06
C LEU A 43 -12.33 21.60 14.19
N ASP A 44 -12.59 20.60 15.03
CA ASP A 44 -11.61 19.95 15.89
C ASP A 44 -11.16 18.63 15.29
N PHE A 45 -10.14 18.03 15.90
CA PHE A 45 -9.55 16.79 15.44
C PHE A 45 -9.47 15.76 16.55
N GLU A 46 -9.80 14.52 16.22
CA GLU A 46 -9.75 13.39 17.13
C GLU A 46 -9.09 12.19 16.48
N VAL A 47 -8.38 11.39 17.27
CA VAL A 47 -7.80 10.13 16.82
C VAL A 47 -8.51 8.98 17.54
N PHE A 48 -9.07 8.07 16.77
CA PHE A 48 -9.56 6.79 17.28
C PHE A 48 -8.67 5.67 16.76
N SER A 49 -8.30 4.72 17.62
CA SER A 49 -7.77 3.46 17.11
C SER A 49 -8.90 2.51 16.77
N VAL A 50 -8.75 1.80 15.66
CA VAL A 50 -9.69 0.74 15.29
C VAL A 50 -9.50 -0.51 16.19
N ASP A 51 -8.33 -0.67 16.79
CA ASP A 51 -8.02 -1.77 17.74
C ASP A 51 -8.17 -1.37 19.22
N GLY A 52 -8.64 -0.15 19.51
CA GLY A 52 -8.84 0.37 20.86
C GLY A 52 -7.59 0.97 21.51
N ASN A 53 -6.40 0.86 20.91
CA ASN A 53 -5.18 1.50 21.41
C ASN A 53 -4.90 2.85 20.74
N TRP A 54 -5.55 3.91 21.21
CA TRP A 54 -5.46 5.28 20.66
C TRP A 54 -4.06 5.93 20.74
N GLN A 55 -3.10 5.36 21.47
CA GLN A 55 -1.77 5.96 21.67
C GLN A 55 -0.81 5.78 20.49
N GLY A 56 -1.21 5.08 19.43
CA GLY A 56 -0.29 4.77 18.33
C GLY A 56 -0.21 5.79 17.21
N LEU A 57 -1.12 6.76 17.16
CA LEU A 57 -1.05 7.92 16.27
C LEU A 57 -1.30 9.19 17.08
N ILE A 58 -0.36 10.12 17.03
CA ILE A 58 -0.46 11.41 17.71
C ILE A 58 -0.58 12.49 16.64
N PHE A 59 -1.47 13.45 16.82
CA PHE A 59 -1.50 14.64 15.98
C PHE A 59 -0.99 15.86 16.75
N SER A 60 -0.45 16.81 16.01
CA SER A 60 -0.12 18.15 16.51
C SER A 60 -0.49 19.18 15.46
N GLU A 61 -0.91 20.36 15.89
CA GLU A 61 -1.19 21.48 15.02
C GLU A 61 -0.03 22.47 15.08
N THR A 62 0.37 23.02 13.94
CA THR A 62 1.38 24.08 13.85
C THR A 62 0.70 25.42 13.69
N ASP A 63 0.98 26.35 14.61
CA ASP A 63 0.52 27.73 14.51
C ASP A 63 1.26 28.45 13.37
N LEU A 64 0.52 28.79 12.32
CA LEU A 64 1.05 29.52 11.18
C LEU A 64 0.53 30.95 11.16
N TYR A 65 1.42 31.91 11.44
CA TYR A 65 1.06 33.32 11.43
C TYR A 65 0.61 33.76 10.03
N LYS A 66 -0.62 34.26 9.91
CA LYS A 66 -1.25 34.76 8.68
C LYS A 66 -1.45 33.72 7.56
N ALA A 67 -1.39 32.42 7.86
CA ALA A 67 -1.75 31.40 6.89
C ALA A 67 -3.28 31.29 6.72
N ASP A 68 -3.72 31.02 5.50
CA ASP A 68 -5.12 30.73 5.14
C ASP A 68 -5.52 29.25 5.38
N HIS A 69 -4.67 28.52 6.10
CA HIS A 69 -4.79 27.09 6.30
C HIS A 69 -4.17 26.66 7.63
N ARG A 70 -4.56 25.48 8.08
CA ARG A 70 -4.04 24.81 9.27
C ARG A 70 -3.09 23.70 8.81
N GLU A 71 -1.95 23.56 9.49
CA GLU A 71 -1.01 22.46 9.27
C GLU A 71 -1.08 21.47 10.43
N ILE A 72 -1.45 20.22 10.10
CA ILE A 72 -1.55 19.13 11.07
C ILE A 72 -0.47 18.10 10.80
N TRP A 73 0.32 17.77 11.82
CA TRP A 73 1.35 16.74 11.77
C TRP A 73 0.86 15.49 12.49
N LEU A 74 0.69 14.43 11.72
CA LEU A 74 0.37 13.09 12.21
C LEU A 74 1.68 12.32 12.43
N SER A 75 1.91 11.82 13.64
CA SER A 75 3.14 11.12 14.05
C SER A 75 2.83 9.70 14.50
N GLY A 76 3.43 8.72 13.84
CA GLY A 76 3.21 7.30 14.14
C GLY A 76 4.09 6.84 15.31
N GLN A 77 3.48 6.27 16.35
CA GLN A 77 4.20 5.79 17.55
C GLN A 77 4.19 4.26 17.64
N ARG A 78 3.08 3.65 17.27
CA ARG A 78 2.85 2.22 17.33
C ARG A 78 2.26 1.76 16.02
N GLN A 79 2.75 0.63 15.52
CA GLN A 79 2.13 0.00 14.37
C GLN A 79 0.67 -0.30 14.67
N GLY A 80 -0.20 0.07 13.74
CA GLY A 80 -1.62 -0.10 13.91
C GLY A 80 -2.39 0.80 12.97
N LEU A 81 -3.70 0.74 13.12
CA LEU A 81 -4.63 1.45 12.30
C LEU A 81 -5.40 2.47 13.12
N TYR A 82 -5.39 3.70 12.64
CA TYR A 82 -5.97 4.84 13.29
C TYR A 82 -6.94 5.54 12.36
N SER A 83 -7.98 6.14 12.91
CA SER A 83 -8.87 7.04 12.22
C SER A 83 -8.63 8.44 12.77
N PHE A 84 -8.18 9.34 11.89
CA PHE A 84 -8.06 10.76 12.15
C PHE A 84 -9.36 11.45 11.71
N ASN A 85 -10.12 11.94 12.67
CA ASN A 85 -11.48 12.41 12.52
C ASN A 85 -11.52 13.93 12.62
N PHE A 86 -12.32 14.51 11.75
CA PHE A 86 -12.59 15.94 11.67
C PHE A 86 -13.98 16.12 12.28
N VAL A 87 -14.03 16.82 13.40
CA VAL A 87 -15.22 16.91 14.25
C VAL A 87 -15.71 18.35 14.24
N SER A 88 -16.98 18.57 13.92
CA SER A 88 -17.54 19.92 13.95
C SER A 88 -17.65 20.43 15.39
N ARG A 89 -17.04 21.58 15.69
CA ARG A 89 -17.09 22.20 17.03
C ARG A 89 -18.51 22.50 17.51
N SER A 90 -19.39 22.87 16.57
CA SER A 90 -20.76 23.28 16.89
C SER A 90 -21.69 22.11 17.21
N SER A 91 -21.44 20.94 16.64
CA SER A 91 -22.33 19.78 16.75
C SER A 91 -21.71 18.56 17.42
N GLY A 92 -20.38 18.53 17.56
CA GLY A 92 -19.63 17.35 18.01
C GLY A 92 -19.65 16.18 17.03
N ALA A 93 -20.19 16.36 15.82
CA ALA A 93 -20.31 15.30 14.83
C ALA A 93 -19.05 15.18 13.98
N THR A 94 -18.61 13.93 13.72
CA THR A 94 -17.59 13.65 12.71
C THR A 94 -18.12 14.01 11.32
N VAL A 95 -17.52 15.02 10.70
CA VAL A 95 -17.86 15.47 9.34
C VAL A 95 -17.02 14.78 8.28
N TYR A 96 -15.82 14.33 8.65
CA TYR A 96 -14.89 13.65 7.78
C TYR A 96 -13.91 12.80 8.60
N TYR A 97 -13.37 11.74 8.01
CA TYR A 97 -12.29 10.99 8.63
C TYR A 97 -11.30 10.48 7.58
N ILE A 98 -10.08 10.26 8.04
CA ILE A 98 -8.97 9.69 7.27
C ILE A 98 -8.48 8.49 8.07
N ASN A 99 -8.53 7.30 7.48
CA ASN A 99 -7.81 6.16 8.05
C ASN A 99 -6.31 6.36 7.82
N VAL A 100 -5.48 5.99 8.79
CA VAL A 100 -4.03 6.15 8.79
C VAL A 100 -3.41 4.86 9.30
N ASP A 101 -2.59 4.22 8.47
CA ASP A 101 -1.84 3.04 8.85
C ASP A 101 -0.44 3.47 9.30
N VAL A 102 -0.13 3.19 10.56
CA VAL A 102 1.24 3.28 11.07
C VAL A 102 1.91 1.94 10.80
N VAL A 103 2.97 1.96 10.00
CA VAL A 103 3.68 0.76 9.54
C VAL A 103 5.12 0.76 10.06
N ASN A 104 5.73 -0.42 10.20
CA ASN A 104 7.10 -0.50 10.71
C ASN A 104 8.15 -0.05 9.69
N GLU A 105 7.91 -0.27 8.40
CA GLU A 105 8.94 -0.09 7.36
C GLU A 105 8.30 0.51 6.10
N LEU A 106 8.79 1.66 5.63
CA LEU A 106 8.49 2.19 4.29
C LEU A 106 9.54 1.78 3.26
N GLU A 107 10.62 1.14 3.70
CA GLU A 107 11.63 0.54 2.85
C GLU A 107 11.47 -0.99 2.84
N VAL A 108 11.27 -1.58 1.66
CA VAL A 108 11.07 -3.02 1.49
C VAL A 108 12.26 -3.60 0.72
N VAL A 109 12.98 -4.54 1.32
CA VAL A 109 14.09 -5.25 0.71
C VAL A 109 13.57 -6.55 0.09
N ALA A 110 13.46 -6.56 -1.24
CA ALA A 110 12.87 -7.64 -2.00
C ALA A 110 13.93 -8.57 -2.61
N ALA A 111 13.73 -9.87 -2.49
CA ALA A 111 14.39 -10.89 -3.32
C ALA A 111 13.37 -11.45 -4.32
N PHE A 112 13.73 -11.44 -5.60
CA PHE A 112 12.87 -11.99 -6.65
C PHE A 112 13.36 -13.37 -7.07
N TYR A 113 12.44 -14.29 -7.34
CA TYR A 113 12.73 -15.67 -7.70
C TYR A 113 12.00 -16.05 -8.98
N TYR A 114 12.71 -16.57 -9.99
CA TYR A 114 12.04 -17.29 -11.06
C TYR A 114 11.73 -18.70 -10.60
N LEU A 115 10.46 -19.08 -10.68
CA LEU A 115 10.08 -20.46 -10.46
C LEU A 115 10.55 -21.35 -11.62
N PRO A 116 10.81 -22.65 -11.36
CA PRO A 116 11.16 -23.64 -12.36
C PRO A 116 10.27 -23.62 -13.60
N GLY A 117 10.88 -23.75 -14.78
CA GLY A 117 10.13 -23.82 -16.04
C GLY A 117 9.58 -22.49 -16.55
N VAL A 118 9.86 -21.37 -15.89
CA VAL A 118 9.58 -20.03 -16.43
C VAL A 118 10.48 -19.75 -17.62
N ARG A 119 9.90 -19.77 -18.83
CA ARG A 119 10.64 -19.57 -20.09
C ARG A 119 10.87 -18.10 -20.45
N LYS A 120 10.07 -17.20 -19.89
CA LYS A 120 10.12 -15.76 -20.18
C LYS A 120 10.59 -15.01 -18.95
N LYS A 121 11.73 -14.32 -19.07
CA LYS A 121 12.33 -13.58 -17.97
C LYS A 121 12.04 -12.10 -18.16
N PHE A 122 11.48 -11.48 -17.13
CA PHE A 122 11.26 -10.05 -17.03
C PHE A 122 12.51 -9.36 -16.45
N ASN A 123 12.79 -8.13 -16.86
CA ASN A 123 13.87 -7.38 -16.25
C ASN A 123 13.42 -6.86 -14.86
N VAL A 124 13.97 -7.42 -13.78
CA VAL A 124 13.64 -7.04 -12.40
C VAL A 124 13.98 -5.59 -12.08
N GLU A 125 15.08 -5.06 -12.62
CA GLU A 125 15.42 -3.64 -12.40
C GLU A 125 14.33 -2.73 -12.97
N GLN A 126 13.78 -3.08 -14.13
CA GLN A 126 12.67 -2.34 -14.73
C GLN A 126 11.36 -2.50 -13.96
N ILE A 127 11.07 -3.70 -13.43
CA ILE A 127 9.95 -3.93 -12.52
C ILE A 127 10.08 -3.02 -11.31
N VAL A 128 11.20 -3.09 -10.59
CA VAL A 128 11.44 -2.33 -9.37
C VAL A 128 11.35 -0.83 -9.63
N LYS A 129 11.90 -0.34 -10.75
CA LYS A 129 11.78 1.06 -11.16
C LYS A 129 10.30 1.48 -11.34
N LYS A 130 9.48 0.63 -11.97
CA LYS A 130 8.05 0.91 -12.18
C LYS A 130 7.26 0.87 -10.88
N VAL A 131 7.50 -0.13 -10.04
CA VAL A 131 6.84 -0.24 -8.72
C VAL A 131 7.21 0.96 -7.84
N ASN A 132 8.50 1.34 -7.79
CA ASN A 132 8.95 2.53 -7.07
C ASN A 132 8.33 3.82 -7.63
N ALA A 133 8.13 3.94 -8.94
CA ALA A 133 7.47 5.11 -9.51
C ALA A 133 6.01 5.25 -9.04
N ILE A 134 5.30 4.14 -8.83
CA ILE A 134 3.94 4.11 -8.28
C ILE A 134 3.96 4.53 -6.80
N TRP A 135 4.81 3.86 -6.01
CA TRP A 135 4.81 3.93 -4.56
C TRP A 135 5.59 5.12 -3.98
N ASN A 136 6.78 5.43 -4.47
CA ASN A 136 7.60 6.52 -3.92
C ASN A 136 6.89 7.87 -4.11
N ARG A 137 6.38 8.14 -5.31
CA ARG A 137 5.66 9.40 -5.61
C ARG A 137 4.45 9.64 -4.70
N SER A 138 3.78 8.58 -4.26
CA SER A 138 2.45 8.65 -3.65
C SER A 138 2.42 8.30 -2.17
N ALA A 139 3.41 7.53 -1.71
CA ALA A 139 3.43 6.93 -0.38
C ALA A 139 4.75 7.11 0.34
N ASN A 140 5.81 7.54 -0.38
CA ASN A 140 7.20 7.50 0.10
C ASN A 140 7.67 6.09 0.49
N VAL A 141 7.11 5.06 -0.17
CA VAL A 141 7.55 3.67 -0.03
C VAL A 141 8.55 3.35 -1.13
N THR A 142 9.64 2.69 -0.76
CA THR A 142 10.71 2.29 -1.69
C THR A 142 11.00 0.81 -1.57
N ILE A 143 11.06 0.12 -2.69
CA ILE A 143 11.60 -1.24 -2.81
C ILE A 143 13.07 -1.16 -3.22
N LYS A 144 13.91 -1.87 -2.48
CA LYS A 144 15.29 -2.21 -2.85
C LYS A 144 15.33 -3.67 -3.26
N SER A 145 15.86 -3.96 -4.44
CA SER A 145 16.01 -5.34 -4.91
C SER A 145 17.38 -5.88 -4.55
N LEU A 146 17.41 -7.10 -4.02
CA LEU A 146 18.63 -7.90 -3.87
C LEU A 146 19.03 -8.61 -5.17
N GLY A 147 18.22 -8.46 -6.22
CA GLY A 147 18.41 -9.09 -7.51
C GLY A 147 17.37 -10.17 -7.80
N MET A 148 17.67 -10.93 -8.84
CA MET A 148 16.87 -12.06 -9.30
C MET A 148 17.63 -13.34 -9.07
N PHE A 149 16.97 -14.33 -8.47
CA PHE A 149 17.50 -15.65 -8.18
C PHE A 149 16.72 -16.69 -9.02
N ASP A 150 17.41 -17.72 -9.49
CA ASP A 150 16.79 -18.82 -10.26
C ASP A 150 17.39 -20.18 -9.89
N GLU A 151 16.90 -21.25 -10.55
CA GLU A 151 17.32 -22.64 -10.33
C GLU A 151 18.84 -22.87 -10.49
N GLY A 152 19.59 -21.93 -11.06
CA GLY A 152 21.05 -21.98 -11.15
C GLY A 152 21.76 -22.06 -9.80
N LEU A 153 21.04 -21.92 -8.68
CA LEU A 153 21.54 -22.07 -7.31
C LEU A 153 21.37 -23.48 -6.72
N GLY A 154 20.88 -24.45 -7.50
CA GLY A 154 20.78 -25.87 -7.10
C GLY A 154 19.59 -26.21 -6.19
N GLN A 155 18.63 -25.29 -6.05
CA GLN A 155 17.43 -25.48 -5.24
C GLN A 155 16.31 -26.12 -6.10
N LYS A 156 15.68 -27.18 -5.59
CA LYS A 156 14.60 -27.90 -6.27
C LYS A 156 13.27 -27.51 -5.63
N LEU A 157 12.29 -27.14 -6.46
CA LEU A 157 10.93 -26.90 -5.99
C LEU A 157 10.12 -28.20 -6.05
N ASP A 158 9.67 -28.68 -4.88
CA ASP A 158 8.86 -29.89 -4.77
C ASP A 158 7.36 -29.59 -4.86
N ILE A 159 6.97 -28.97 -5.96
CA ILE A 159 5.58 -28.71 -6.32
C ILE A 159 5.39 -29.16 -7.77
N HIS A 160 4.33 -29.93 -8.02
CA HIS A 160 4.00 -30.48 -9.34
C HIS A 160 2.63 -30.03 -9.84
N GLU A 161 2.02 -29.09 -9.12
CA GLU A 161 0.70 -28.55 -9.39
C GLU A 161 0.83 -27.37 -10.37
N PRO A 162 -0.08 -27.24 -11.36
CA PRO A 162 -0.02 -26.17 -12.35
C PRO A 162 -0.37 -24.79 -11.78
N GLU A 163 -1.07 -24.78 -10.65
CA GLU A 163 -1.47 -23.60 -9.88
C GLU A 163 -1.02 -23.78 -8.43
N ILE A 164 -0.57 -22.69 -7.81
CA ILE A 164 -0.09 -22.66 -6.43
C ILE A 164 -0.83 -21.60 -5.62
N SER A 165 -0.88 -21.81 -4.30
CA SER A 165 -1.46 -20.86 -3.36
C SER A 165 -0.57 -20.77 -2.12
N LEU A 166 -0.45 -19.58 -1.55
CA LEU A 166 0.29 -19.37 -0.29
C LEU A 166 -0.50 -19.83 0.93
N ASP A 167 -1.83 -19.89 0.85
CA ASP A 167 -2.69 -20.46 1.90
C ASP A 167 -2.52 -21.99 2.03
N ASN A 168 -2.03 -22.65 0.98
CA ASN A 168 -1.65 -24.06 1.05
C ASN A 168 -0.28 -24.23 1.74
N LYS A 169 -0.28 -24.81 2.94
CA LYS A 169 0.94 -25.03 3.75
C LYS A 169 2.05 -25.78 3.02
N LYS A 170 1.71 -26.73 2.13
CA LYS A 170 2.71 -27.50 1.36
C LYS A 170 3.40 -26.60 0.33
N HIS A 171 2.62 -25.80 -0.40
CA HIS A 171 3.15 -24.83 -1.36
C HIS A 171 4.01 -23.78 -0.67
N LEU A 172 3.52 -23.21 0.42
CA LEU A 172 4.25 -22.23 1.22
C LEU A 172 5.59 -22.79 1.72
N GLY A 173 5.59 -24.00 2.28
CA GLY A 173 6.81 -24.69 2.72
C GLY A 173 7.81 -24.89 1.59
N ALA A 174 7.36 -25.42 0.45
CA ALA A 174 8.23 -25.64 -0.70
C ALA A 174 8.80 -24.34 -1.29
N LEU A 175 8.04 -23.23 -1.30
CA LEU A 175 8.53 -21.92 -1.72
C LEU A 175 9.57 -21.34 -0.74
N ILE A 176 9.38 -21.55 0.57
CA ILE A 176 10.37 -21.19 1.61
C ILE A 176 11.68 -21.94 1.34
N ASP A 177 11.62 -23.24 1.12
CA ASP A 177 12.81 -24.07 0.90
C ASP A 177 13.50 -23.72 -0.44
N TYR A 178 12.71 -23.38 -1.46
CA TYR A 178 13.21 -22.98 -2.76
C TYR A 178 13.89 -21.60 -2.75
N GLY A 179 13.35 -20.62 -2.03
CA GLY A 179 13.88 -19.26 -2.06
C GLY A 179 13.56 -18.49 -0.79
N ASN A 180 14.58 -18.22 0.03
CA ASN A 180 14.43 -17.49 1.28
C ASN A 180 15.72 -16.72 1.64
N HIS A 181 16.05 -15.72 0.83
CA HIS A 181 17.25 -14.92 1.03
C HIS A 181 17.19 -14.23 2.39
N ALA A 182 18.18 -14.46 3.25
CA ALA A 182 18.15 -14.03 4.65
C ALA A 182 18.06 -12.51 4.85
N SER A 183 18.61 -11.74 3.91
CA SER A 183 18.56 -10.26 3.94
C SER A 183 17.29 -9.66 3.34
N ALA A 184 16.40 -10.46 2.73
CA ALA A 184 15.15 -9.95 2.18
C ALA A 184 14.06 -9.97 3.26
N ASN A 185 13.33 -8.86 3.40
CA ASN A 185 12.10 -8.86 4.16
C ASN A 185 10.91 -9.23 3.26
N TRP A 186 11.02 -9.18 1.92
CA TRP A 186 9.99 -9.59 0.96
C TRP A 186 10.51 -10.57 -0.09
N HIS A 187 9.78 -11.66 -0.30
CA HIS A 187 10.12 -12.70 -1.27
C HIS A 187 9.04 -12.74 -2.36
N VAL A 188 9.43 -12.45 -3.59
CA VAL A 188 8.53 -12.37 -4.74
C VAL A 188 8.87 -13.48 -5.72
N TYR A 189 7.97 -14.45 -5.86
CA TYR A 189 8.12 -15.58 -6.76
C TYR A 189 7.36 -15.30 -8.06
N LEU A 190 8.07 -15.31 -9.18
CA LEU A 190 7.53 -15.09 -10.51
C LEU A 190 7.43 -16.45 -11.22
N GLY A 191 6.22 -16.89 -11.52
CA GLY A 191 5.99 -18.10 -12.29
C GLY A 191 4.75 -18.88 -11.89
N TRP A 192 4.39 -19.84 -12.74
CA TRP A 192 3.21 -20.71 -12.63
C TRP A 192 1.87 -19.97 -12.52
N GLY A 193 0.77 -20.70 -12.50
CA GLY A 193 -0.53 -20.10 -12.20
C GLY A 193 -0.69 -19.91 -10.70
N VAL A 194 -1.52 -18.94 -10.31
CA VAL A 194 -1.99 -18.81 -8.93
C VAL A 194 -3.37 -19.46 -8.83
N GLU A 195 -3.63 -20.17 -7.73
CA GLU A 195 -4.90 -20.85 -7.49
C GLU A 195 -6.07 -19.86 -7.60
N GLY A 196 -7.12 -20.26 -8.32
CA GLY A 196 -8.26 -19.38 -8.59
C GLY A 196 -8.05 -18.43 -9.78
N ASP A 197 -7.00 -18.65 -10.59
CA ASP A 197 -6.69 -17.90 -11.81
C ASP A 197 -6.51 -16.39 -11.56
N ILE A 198 -5.92 -16.04 -10.40
CA ILE A 198 -5.66 -14.65 -10.02
C ILE A 198 -4.24 -14.20 -10.45
N PRO A 199 -4.03 -12.89 -10.69
CA PRO A 199 -2.72 -12.40 -11.16
C PRO A 199 -1.58 -12.54 -10.14
N GLY A 200 -1.89 -12.52 -8.85
CA GLY A 200 -0.94 -12.60 -7.76
C GLY A 200 -1.63 -12.90 -6.44
N GLU A 201 -0.85 -13.35 -5.47
CA GLU A 201 -1.30 -13.61 -4.10
C GLU A 201 -0.17 -13.28 -3.13
N THR A 202 -0.51 -12.63 -2.02
CA THR A 202 0.42 -12.26 -0.95
C THR A 202 -0.03 -12.80 0.40
N LEU A 203 0.88 -13.48 1.07
CA LEU A 203 0.70 -13.95 2.45
C LEU A 203 1.94 -13.62 3.28
N GLY A 204 1.75 -12.71 4.25
CA GLY A 204 2.83 -12.24 5.11
C GLY A 204 3.98 -11.64 4.30
N THR A 205 5.16 -12.28 4.35
CA THR A 205 6.34 -11.79 3.64
C THR A 205 6.53 -12.34 2.23
N ARG A 206 5.57 -13.11 1.73
CA ARG A 206 5.71 -13.85 0.47
C ARG A 206 4.63 -13.45 -0.51
N THR A 207 5.02 -13.39 -1.78
CA THR A 207 4.14 -13.03 -2.88
C THR A 207 4.43 -13.94 -4.06
N ILE A 208 3.39 -14.51 -4.67
CA ILE A 208 3.46 -15.21 -5.95
C ILE A 208 2.79 -14.36 -7.03
N ILE A 209 3.34 -14.37 -8.25
CA ILE A 209 2.84 -13.62 -9.39
C ILE A 209 2.73 -14.57 -10.60
N ASP A 210 1.55 -14.66 -11.21
CA ASP A 210 1.38 -15.41 -12.45
C ASP A 210 2.06 -14.66 -13.60
N THR A 211 3.23 -15.18 -13.97
CA THR A 211 3.97 -14.77 -15.15
C THR A 211 4.00 -15.83 -16.25
N LEU A 212 3.46 -17.03 -16.01
CA LEU A 212 3.53 -18.17 -16.94
C LEU A 212 2.82 -17.86 -18.25
N ARG A 213 1.65 -17.24 -18.17
CA ARG A 213 0.78 -16.95 -19.32
C ARG A 213 1.08 -15.60 -19.97
N ARG A 214 2.02 -14.83 -19.40
CA ARG A 214 2.30 -13.44 -19.79
C ARG A 214 3.40 -13.32 -20.85
N LYS A 215 3.38 -12.24 -21.61
CA LYS A 215 4.43 -11.84 -22.57
C LYS A 215 5.33 -10.80 -21.93
N GLU A 216 6.59 -10.70 -22.36
CA GLU A 216 7.52 -9.66 -21.88
C GLU A 216 6.99 -8.24 -22.11
N THR A 217 6.19 -8.05 -23.18
CA THR A 217 5.47 -6.79 -23.47
C THR A 217 4.44 -6.41 -22.40
N GLU A 218 4.08 -7.34 -21.50
CA GLU A 218 3.17 -7.12 -20.38
C GLU A 218 3.93 -6.74 -19.09
N LEU A 219 5.16 -6.21 -19.20
CA LEU A 219 5.95 -5.70 -18.08
C LEU A 219 5.15 -4.72 -17.19
N ASP A 220 4.33 -3.87 -17.79
CA ASP A 220 3.48 -2.93 -17.05
C ASP A 220 2.45 -3.64 -16.18
N PHE A 221 1.82 -4.69 -16.71
CA PHE A 221 0.87 -5.52 -15.96
C PHE A 221 1.57 -6.22 -14.79
N VAL A 222 2.70 -6.90 -15.05
CA VAL A 222 3.45 -7.61 -14.00
C VAL A 222 3.94 -6.65 -12.92
N SER A 223 4.47 -5.49 -13.30
CA SER A 223 4.92 -4.47 -12.36
C SER A 223 3.75 -3.91 -11.54
N HIS A 224 2.59 -3.73 -12.16
CA HIS A 224 1.38 -3.28 -11.50
C HIS A 224 0.87 -4.32 -10.49
N THR A 225 0.81 -5.60 -10.86
CA THR A 225 0.44 -6.68 -9.94
C THR A 225 1.39 -6.74 -8.76
N ILE A 226 2.70 -6.67 -8.98
CA ILE A 226 3.68 -6.61 -7.88
C ILE A 226 3.45 -5.38 -6.99
N ALA A 227 3.09 -4.24 -7.58
CA ALA A 227 2.75 -3.04 -6.81
C ALA A 227 1.45 -3.20 -5.99
N HIS A 228 0.46 -3.91 -6.50
CA HIS A 228 -0.78 -4.25 -5.78
C HIS A 228 -0.49 -5.19 -4.60
N GLU A 229 0.27 -6.25 -4.86
CA GLU A 229 0.71 -7.23 -3.87
C GLU A 229 1.60 -6.61 -2.77
N LEU A 230 2.46 -5.65 -3.14
CA LEU A 230 3.16 -4.83 -2.15
C LEU A 230 2.18 -4.12 -1.21
N GLY A 231 1.07 -3.62 -1.75
CA GLY A 231 -0.02 -3.03 -0.98
C GLY A 231 -0.62 -4.03 0.00
N HIS A 232 -0.88 -5.28 -0.40
CA HIS A 232 -1.33 -6.32 0.53
C HIS A 232 -0.32 -6.66 1.61
N ARG A 233 0.98 -6.56 1.30
CA ARG A 233 2.05 -6.80 2.27
C ARG A 233 2.15 -5.70 3.32
N ILE A 234 2.17 -4.43 2.88
CA ILE A 234 2.50 -3.30 3.75
C ILE A 234 1.25 -2.60 4.32
N CYS A 235 0.12 -2.70 3.64
CA CYS A 235 -1.18 -2.25 4.14
C CYS A 235 -1.91 -3.43 4.82
N ARG A 236 -2.86 -3.12 5.72
CA ARG A 236 -3.56 -4.03 6.66
C ARG A 236 -3.66 -5.53 6.34
N SER A 237 -3.71 -6.30 7.43
CA SER A 237 -4.47 -7.55 7.53
C SER A 237 -5.84 -7.31 8.19
N PRO A 238 -6.96 -7.75 7.60
CA PRO A 238 -7.06 -8.30 6.26
C PRO A 238 -6.96 -7.20 5.19
N PRO A 239 -6.40 -7.52 4.01
CA PRO A 239 -6.33 -6.60 2.90
C PRO A 239 -7.73 -6.17 2.46
N SER A 240 -7.96 -4.86 2.29
CA SER A 240 -9.21 -4.35 1.68
C SER A 240 -8.92 -3.77 0.31
N HIS A 241 -9.76 -4.13 -0.66
CA HIS A 241 -9.68 -3.62 -2.02
C HIS A 241 -10.36 -2.25 -2.17
N ASP A 242 -9.86 -1.46 -3.11
CA ASP A 242 -10.52 -0.24 -3.59
C ASP A 242 -11.79 -0.60 -4.36
N THR A 243 -12.77 0.30 -4.32
CA THR A 243 -14.07 0.10 -4.98
C THR A 243 -14.15 0.75 -6.36
N GLN A 244 -13.13 1.49 -6.77
CA GLN A 244 -13.21 2.32 -7.98
C GLN A 244 -12.19 1.94 -9.06
N ALA A 245 -12.66 1.99 -10.31
CA ALA A 245 -11.83 1.72 -11.47
C ALA A 245 -10.66 2.72 -11.58
N GLY A 246 -9.48 2.23 -11.97
CA GLY A 246 -8.25 3.04 -12.08
C GLY A 246 -7.36 2.99 -10.83
N ASP A 247 -7.87 2.47 -9.71
CA ASP A 247 -7.15 2.45 -8.44
C ASP A 247 -6.23 1.24 -8.32
N LEU A 248 -5.08 1.46 -7.68
CA LEU A 248 -4.06 0.43 -7.48
C LEU A 248 -4.63 -0.80 -6.76
N MET A 249 -5.41 -0.62 -5.69
CA MET A 249 -5.89 -1.74 -4.86
C MET A 249 -7.25 -2.29 -5.30
N LEU A 250 -7.70 -2.03 -6.54
CA LEU A 250 -8.97 -2.58 -7.04
C LEU A 250 -8.91 -4.12 -7.15
N GLU A 251 -9.90 -4.82 -6.59
CA GLU A 251 -9.95 -6.30 -6.49
C GLU A 251 -9.76 -7.04 -7.83
N LYS A 252 -10.23 -6.46 -8.94
CA LYS A 252 -10.19 -7.10 -10.26
C LYS A 252 -9.63 -6.17 -11.32
N THR A 253 -8.31 -6.05 -11.38
CA THR A 253 -7.63 -5.34 -12.48
C THR A 253 -7.41 -6.27 -13.67
N LYS A 254 -8.08 -5.99 -14.80
CA LYS A 254 -7.98 -6.84 -16.01
C LYS A 254 -6.91 -6.40 -17.01
N ASP A 255 -6.38 -5.18 -16.92
CA ASP A 255 -5.61 -4.58 -18.03
C ASP A 255 -4.30 -3.87 -17.62
N GLY A 256 -3.90 -3.89 -16.34
CA GLY A 256 -2.64 -3.31 -15.88
C GLY A 256 -2.54 -1.78 -16.05
N ARG A 257 -3.68 -1.09 -16.26
CA ARG A 257 -3.73 0.36 -16.45
C ARG A 257 -3.94 1.15 -15.15
N ASN A 258 -4.19 0.45 -14.04
CA ASN A 258 -4.54 1.04 -12.74
C ASN A 258 -3.30 1.52 -11.96
N ASN A 259 -2.59 2.52 -12.45
CA ASN A 259 -1.34 2.97 -11.81
C ASN A 259 -1.55 4.09 -10.77
N LYS A 260 -2.79 4.42 -10.45
CA LYS A 260 -3.11 5.50 -9.53
C LYS A 260 -3.42 4.92 -8.18
N ILE A 261 -2.50 5.19 -7.26
CA ILE A 261 -2.95 5.32 -5.89
C ILE A 261 -3.71 6.65 -5.85
N ARG A 262 -4.99 6.63 -5.45
CA ARG A 262 -5.85 7.85 -5.35
C ARG A 262 -5.17 8.95 -4.52
N ARG A 263 -5.77 10.11 -4.33
CA ARG A 263 -5.39 10.99 -3.21
C ARG A 263 -6.69 11.65 -2.79
N PRO A 264 -7.13 11.65 -1.53
CA PRO A 264 -8.11 12.59 -1.08
C PRO A 264 -7.52 13.98 -1.33
N ARG A 265 -8.41 14.94 -1.49
CA ARG A 265 -8.08 16.35 -1.77
C ARG A 265 -7.51 17.06 -0.53
N VAL A 266 -6.61 16.39 0.21
CA VAL A 266 -5.79 16.92 1.30
C VAL A 266 -4.36 16.99 0.78
N LYS A 267 -3.74 18.18 0.84
CA LYS A 267 -2.37 18.37 0.33
C LYS A 267 -1.38 17.91 1.39
N LEU A 268 -0.58 16.89 1.06
CA LEU A 268 0.55 16.46 1.88
C LEU A 268 1.65 17.52 1.86
N VAL A 269 2.27 17.77 3.02
CA VAL A 269 3.50 18.56 3.13
C VAL A 269 4.59 17.76 3.83
N ASN A 270 5.81 17.92 3.33
CA ASN A 270 7.02 17.42 3.98
C ASN A 270 7.49 18.45 5.00
N ARG A 271 8.08 18.00 6.10
CA ARG A 271 8.59 18.88 7.14
C ARG A 271 9.64 19.78 6.49
N PRO A 272 9.61 21.11 6.67
CA PRO A 272 10.74 21.93 6.28
C PRO A 272 11.96 21.38 7.03
N THR A 273 12.98 20.98 6.28
CA THR A 273 14.29 20.66 6.87
C THR A 273 14.77 21.92 7.60
N PRO A 274 15.28 21.82 8.84
CA PRO A 274 15.80 22.97 9.58
C PRO A 274 16.77 23.82 8.77
#